data_AF-A0A0P9ZA69-F1
#
_entry.id   AF-A0A0P9ZA69-F1
#
_cell.length_a   1.000
_cell.length_b   1.000
_cell.length_c   1.000
_cell.angle_alpha   90.00
_cell.angle_beta   90.00
_cell.angle_gamma   90.00
#
_symmetry.space_group_name_H-M   'P 1'
#
loop_
_entity.id
_entity.type
_entity.pdbx_description
1 polymer ?
#
loop_
_entity_poly.entity_id
_entity_poly.type
_entity_poly.pdbx_seq_one_letter_code
_entity_poly.pdbx_strand_id
1 'polypeptide(L)'
;MHHLLLELWRETKLTVFMVTHDLSEGFNLGTRLLVFDKVRHDPHEPGAYGARITYDIPLNSERRAERAAIDSLLTVSEEPVQ
;
A
#
# COMPACT_ATOMS: atom_id res chain seq x y z
N MET A 1 -2.67 13.68 1.64
CA MET A 1 -1.24 13.30 1.73
C MET A 1 -0.83 12.30 0.65
N HIS A 2 -1.58 11.21 0.45
CA HIS A 2 -1.22 10.15 -0.51
C HIS A 2 -1.09 10.60 -1.97
N HIS A 3 -1.90 11.57 -2.42
CA HIS A 3 -1.86 12.11 -3.79
C HIS A 3 -0.51 12.75 -4.15
N LEU A 4 0.05 13.58 -3.25
CA LEU A 4 1.33 14.27 -3.48
C LEU A 4 2.50 13.28 -3.61
N LEU A 5 2.50 12.22 -2.78
CA LEU A 5 3.52 11.17 -2.87
C LEU A 5 3.48 10.44 -4.22
N LEU A 6 2.28 10.14 -4.73
CA LEU A 6 2.09 9.50 -6.04
C LEU A 6 2.51 10.41 -7.20
N GLU A 7 2.24 11.70 -7.10
CA GLU A 7 2.64 12.71 -8.08
C GLU A 7 4.16 12.84 -8.16
N LEU A 8 4.83 13.07 -7.02
CA LEU A 8 6.29 13.14 -6.95
C LEU A 8 6.96 11.84 -7.39
N TRP A 9 6.40 10.68 -7.05
CA TRP A 9 6.91 9.40 -7.52
C TRP A 9 6.85 9.28 -9.05
N ARG A 10 5.74 9.71 -9.66
CA ARG A 10 5.57 9.69 -11.12
C ARG A 10 6.54 10.62 -11.84
N GLU A 11 6.83 11.78 -11.25
CA GLU A 11 7.74 12.78 -11.82
C GLU A 11 9.21 12.38 -11.64
N THR A 12 9.59 11.97 -10.43
CA THR A 12 11.01 11.75 -10.07
C THR A 12 11.51 10.34 -10.39
N LYS A 13 10.60 9.37 -10.62
CA LYS A 13 10.90 7.96 -10.89
C LYS A 13 11.75 7.28 -9.80
N LEU A 14 11.73 7.80 -8.58
CA LEU A 14 12.48 7.23 -7.46
C LEU A 14 11.84 5.93 -6.96
N THR A 15 12.64 5.07 -6.33
CA THR A 15 12.09 3.94 -5.57
C THR A 15 11.74 4.42 -4.18
N VAL A 16 10.46 4.32 -3.81
CA VAL A 16 9.97 4.71 -2.49
C VAL A 16 9.80 3.47 -1.62
N PHE A 17 10.43 3.47 -0.46
CA PHE A 17 10.19 2.48 0.59
C PHE A 17 9.39 3.14 1.71
N MET A 18 8.19 2.64 1.97
CA MET A 18 7.29 3.16 3.00
C MET A 18 6.99 2.10 4.05
N VAL A 19 6.77 2.55 5.28
CA VAL A 19 6.34 1.70 6.39
C VAL A 19 5.01 2.24 6.87
N THR A 20 3.99 1.38 6.87
CA THR A 20 2.66 1.70 7.39
C THR A 20 2.12 0.54 8.21
N HIS A 21 1.25 0.86 9.16
CA HIS A 21 0.46 -0.12 9.91
C HIS A 21 -0.95 -0.30 9.30
N ASP A 22 -1.31 0.49 8.29
CA ASP A 22 -2.59 0.39 7.59
C ASP A 22 -2.43 -0.41 6.29
N LEU A 23 -3.10 -1.56 6.22
CA LEU A 23 -3.11 -2.39 5.02
C LEU A 23 -3.73 -1.67 3.83
N SER A 24 -4.81 -0.91 4.03
CA SER A 24 -5.50 -0.20 2.95
C SER A 24 -4.57 0.80 2.26
N GLU A 25 -3.77 1.51 3.06
CA GLU A 25 -2.75 2.42 2.56
C GLU A 25 -1.69 1.67 1.74
N GLY A 26 -1.13 0.58 2.29
CA GLY A 26 -0.13 -0.23 1.60
C GLY A 26 -0.63 -0.77 0.25
N PHE A 27 -1.86 -1.29 0.20
CA PHE A 27 -2.45 -1.83 -1.03
C PHE A 27 -2.76 -0.74 -2.06
N ASN A 28 -3.09 0.48 -1.62
CA ASN A 28 -3.41 1.59 -2.52
C ASN A 28 -2.16 2.25 -3.11
N LEU A 29 -1.08 2.40 -2.33
CA LEU A 29 0.13 3.13 -2.75
C LEU A 29 1.25 2.22 -3.26
N GLY A 30 1.30 0.97 -2.81
CA GLY A 30 2.37 0.05 -3.12
C GLY A 30 2.32 -0.54 -4.54
N THR A 31 3.48 -0.99 -5.00
CA THR A 31 3.63 -1.94 -6.12
C THR A 31 3.97 -3.34 -5.63
N ARG A 32 4.39 -3.46 -4.37
CA ARG A 32 4.73 -4.70 -3.67
C ARG A 32 4.56 -4.46 -2.17
N LEU A 33 4.00 -5.42 -1.44
CA LEU A 33 3.97 -5.41 0.03
C LEU A 33 4.95 -6.44 0.59
N LEU A 34 5.69 -6.02 1.60
CA LEU A 34 6.44 -6.91 2.48
C LEU A 34 5.80 -6.82 3.88
N VAL A 35 5.31 -7.95 4.39
CA VAL A 35 4.73 -8.02 5.73
C VAL A 35 5.79 -8.52 6.69
N PHE A 36 6.07 -7.73 7.73
CA PHE A 36 6.99 -8.10 8.79
C PHE A 36 6.18 -8.53 10.01
N ASP A 37 6.41 -9.75 10.48
CA ASP A 37 5.71 -10.28 11.66
C ASP A 37 6.65 -11.15 12.50
N LYS A 38 6.28 -11.34 13.76
CA LYS A 38 7.01 -12.17 14.71
C LYS A 38 6.58 -13.63 14.57
N VAL A 39 7.43 -14.42 13.92
CA VAL A 39 7.19 -15.85 13.67
C VAL A 39 7.15 -16.68 14.96
N ARG A 40 7.81 -16.21 16.03
CA ARG A 40 7.85 -16.90 17.34
C ARG A 40 7.55 -15.94 18.48
N HIS A 41 6.52 -16.25 19.26
CA HIS A 41 6.22 -15.56 20.51
C HIS A 41 6.79 -16.38 21.68
N ASP A 42 7.93 -15.95 22.22
CA ASP A 42 8.53 -16.58 23.39
C ASP A 42 7.90 -16.02 24.68
N PRO A 43 7.31 -16.85 25.56
CA PRO A 43 6.69 -16.39 26.81
C PRO A 43 7.69 -15.87 27.84
N HIS A 44 8.94 -16.36 27.78
CA HIS A 44 9.98 -16.02 28.74
C HIS A 44 10.83 -14.84 28.26
N GLU A 45 11.01 -14.70 26.94
CA GLU A 45 11.72 -13.57 26.34
C GLU A 45 10.94 -12.94 25.16
N PRO A 46 9.91 -12.12 25.43
CA PRO A 46 9.06 -11.52 24.39
C PRO A 46 9.81 -10.59 23.42
N GLY A 47 11.02 -10.16 23.73
CA GLY A 47 11.87 -9.37 22.81
C GLY A 47 12.70 -10.20 21.83
N ALA A 48 12.79 -11.51 22.03
CA ALA A 48 13.69 -12.37 21.27
C ALA A 48 13.23 -12.57 19.80
N TYR A 49 14.21 -12.82 18.93
CA TYR A 49 14.07 -13.27 17.53
C TYR A 49 13.50 -12.29 16.50
N GLY A 50 13.04 -11.10 16.91
CA GLY A 50 12.63 -10.02 16.01
C GLY A 50 11.51 -10.37 15.01
N ALA A 51 11.18 -9.42 14.14
CA ALA A 51 10.25 -9.63 13.03
C ALA A 51 10.97 -10.17 11.79
N ARG A 52 10.28 -10.99 10.99
CA ARG A 52 10.76 -11.51 9.70
C ARG A 52 9.73 -11.21 8.62
N ILE A 53 10.17 -11.19 7.36
CA ILE A 53 9.25 -11.13 6.23
C ILE A 53 8.44 -12.43 6.20
N THR A 54 7.16 -12.35 6.54
CA THR A 54 6.22 -13.48 6.52
C THR A 54 5.44 -13.54 5.22
N TYR A 55 5.26 -12.39 4.56
CA TYR A 55 4.65 -12.31 3.23
C TYR A 55 5.42 -11.37 2.32
N ASP A 56 5.48 -11.78 1.06
CA ASP A 56 6.03 -11.01 -0.06
C ASP A 56 5.00 -11.04 -1.18
N ILE A 57 4.25 -9.95 -1.31
CA ILE A 57 3.04 -9.88 -2.13
C ILE A 57 3.28 -8.90 -3.29
N PRO A 58 3.46 -9.37 -4.53
CA PRO A 58 3.48 -8.48 -5.69
C PRO A 58 2.07 -7.93 -5.92
N LEU A 59 1.94 -6.62 -6.14
CA LEU A 59 0.66 -6.00 -6.45
C LEU A 59 0.52 -5.79 -7.96
N ASN A 60 -0.61 -6.22 -8.51
CA ASN A 60 -0.86 -6.08 -9.94
C ASN A 60 -1.13 -4.61 -10.30
N SER A 61 -0.19 -4.02 -11.06
CA SER A 61 -0.26 -2.65 -11.57
C SER A 61 -1.47 -2.41 -12.48
N GLU A 62 -1.86 -3.40 -13.28
CA GLU A 62 -2.96 -3.32 -14.25
C GLU A 62 -4.30 -3.21 -13.51
N ARG A 63 -4.53 -4.11 -12.53
CA ARG A 63 -5.71 -4.05 -11.66
C ARG A 63 -5.83 -2.72 -10.95
N ARG A 64 -4.71 -2.09 -10.58
CA ARG A 64 -4.70 -0.79 -9.90
C ARG A 64 -5.06 0.35 -10.86
N ALA A 65 -4.56 0.30 -12.10
CA ALA A 65 -4.96 1.25 -13.15
C ALA A 65 -6.45 1.13 -13.49
N GLU A 66 -6.97 -0.10 -13.60
CA GLU A 66 -8.40 -0.38 -13.79
C GLU A 66 -9.24 0.17 -12.63
N ARG A 67 -8.83 -0.08 -11.37
CA ARG A 67 -9.54 0.42 -10.18
C ARG A 67 -9.58 1.95 -10.15
N ALA A 68 -8.47 2.63 -10.45
CA ALA A 68 -8.40 4.08 -10.51
C ALA A 68 -9.28 4.67 -11.64
N ALA A 69 -9.33 4.00 -12.80
CA ALA A 69 -10.21 4.38 -13.90
C ALA A 69 -11.69 4.24 -13.52
N ILE A 70 -12.07 3.13 -12.86
CA ILE A 70 -13.45 2.91 -12.37
C ILE A 70 -13.83 3.96 -11.33
N ASP A 71 -12.96 4.24 -10.35
CA ASP A 71 -13.21 5.24 -9.32
C ASP A 71 -13.44 6.63 -9.95
N SER A 72 -12.62 7.00 -10.94
CA SER A 72 -12.81 8.26 -11.68
C SER A 72 -14.16 8.35 -12.40
N LEU A 73 -14.64 7.25 -12.99
CA LEU A 73 -15.95 7.21 -13.66
C LEU A 73 -17.11 7.33 -12.66
N LEU A 74 -16.98 6.72 -11.48
CA LEU A 74 -18.00 6.79 -10.43
C LEU A 74 -18.10 8.20 -9.83
N THR A 75 -16.96 8.88 -9.64
CA THR A 75 -16.94 10.25 -9.11
C THR A 75 -17.51 11.30 -10.07
N VAL A 76 -17.50 11.06 -11.38
CA VAL A 76 -18.10 11.96 -12.39
C VAL A 76 -19.64 11.85 -12.43
N SER A 77 -20.20 10.79 -11.84
CA SER A 77 -21.64 10.52 -11.85
C SER A 77 -22.43 11.27 -10.76
N GLU A 78 -21.73 11.97 -9.84
CA GLU A 78 -22.31 12.70 -8.70
C GLU A 78 -22.29 14.23 -8.86
N GLU A 79 -22.38 14.76 -10.09
CA GLU A 79 -22.69 16.18 -10.23
C GLU A 79 -24.15 16.44 -9.79
N PRO A 80 -24.39 17.37 -8.85
CA PRO A 80 -25.72 17.63 -8.34
C PRO A 80 -26.54 18.29 -9.46
N VAL A 81 -27.63 17.64 -9.84
CA VAL A 81 -28.71 18.25 -10.63
C VAL A 81 -29.18 19.48 -9.85
N GLN A 82 -28.90 20.65 -10.42
CA GLN A 82 -29.23 21.97 -9.89
C GLN A 82 -30.74 22.21 -9.85
#